data_AF-A0A1V8U7F5-F1
#
_entry.id   AF-A0A1V8U7F5-F1
#
_cell.length_a   1.000
_cell.length_b   1.000
_cell.length_c   1.000
_cell.angle_alpha   90.00
_cell.angle_beta   90.00
_cell.angle_gamma   90.00
#
_symmetry.space_group_name_H-M   'P 1'
#
loop_
_entity.id
_entity.type
_entity.pdbx_description
1 polymer ?
#
loop_
_entity_poly.entity_id
_entity_poly.type
_entity_poly.pdbx_seq_one_letter_code
_entity_poly.pdbx_strand_id
1 'polypeptide(L)'
;MDVMADEANTNGDHALGDVAALRKVLLSNSTKRRSHELQQLKEELVNEGDSRFQLSQVLDIIFDTYPLYVDARSRKAAEQYLAAAGASLDHKEALSDFATRIQYEAKKTSIAPGNAFVLVRWSSQMIQDTGREKLLWDAYGAKLMQCLTDALDTLLASGPKE
;
A
#
# COMPACT_ATOMS: atom_id res chain seq x y z
N MET A 1 -50.99 25.86 -4.41
CA MET A 1 -49.88 26.73 -3.96
C MET A 1 -49.58 26.32 -2.53
N ASP A 2 -48.56 25.54 -2.21
CA ASP A 2 -47.47 25.00 -3.02
C ASP A 2 -47.12 23.61 -2.50
N VAL A 3 -46.93 22.70 -3.43
CA VAL A 3 -46.28 21.40 -3.22
C VAL A 3 -44.88 21.58 -3.78
N MET A 4 -43.86 21.59 -2.93
CA MET A 4 -42.48 21.33 -3.38
C MET A 4 -41.76 20.53 -2.29
N ALA A 5 -41.79 19.21 -2.49
CA ALA A 5 -40.62 18.39 -2.25
C ALA A 5 -39.61 18.68 -3.37
N ASP A 6 -38.34 18.80 -3.02
CA ASP A 6 -37.20 18.77 -3.94
C ASP A 6 -36.07 18.07 -3.16
N GLU A 7 -35.97 16.75 -3.33
CA GLU A 7 -34.89 16.07 -4.09
C GLU A 7 -33.49 16.43 -3.53
N ALA A 8 -32.94 15.62 -2.64
CA ALA A 8 -32.15 14.41 -2.93
C ALA A 8 -30.83 14.66 -3.69
N ASN A 9 -29.76 14.23 -3.02
CA ASN A 9 -28.54 13.67 -3.60
C ASN A 9 -27.50 14.63 -4.20
N THR A 10 -26.56 15.04 -3.35
CA THR A 10 -25.16 15.22 -3.77
C THR A 10 -24.29 14.19 -3.05
N ASN A 11 -24.49 12.91 -3.36
CA ASN A 11 -23.35 12.00 -3.33
C ASN A 11 -22.38 12.55 -4.37
N GLY A 12 -21.27 13.13 -3.90
CA GLY A 12 -20.17 13.51 -4.74
C GLY A 12 -19.72 12.27 -5.49
N ASP A 13 -20.14 12.18 -6.75
CA ASP A 13 -19.54 11.31 -7.75
C ASP A 13 -18.12 11.86 -7.96
N HIS A 14 -17.22 11.55 -7.02
CA HIS A 14 -15.81 11.81 -7.18
C HIS A 14 -15.40 11.04 -8.41
N ALA A 15 -15.24 11.74 -9.54
CA ALA A 15 -14.70 11.18 -10.75
C ALA A 15 -13.39 10.47 -10.37
N LEU A 16 -13.45 9.14 -10.27
CA LEU A 16 -12.30 8.32 -9.90
C LEU A 16 -11.17 8.71 -10.84
N GLY A 17 -10.00 9.02 -10.27
CA GLY A 17 -8.83 9.41 -11.03
C GLY A 17 -8.49 8.37 -12.09
N ASP A 18 -7.73 8.76 -13.11
CA ASP A 18 -7.27 7.83 -14.14
C ASP A 18 -6.27 6.83 -13.56
N VAL A 19 -6.77 5.63 -13.23
CA VAL A 19 -5.99 4.52 -12.64
C VAL A 19 -4.84 4.10 -13.56
N ALA A 20 -5.05 4.16 -14.89
CA ALA A 20 -4.01 3.83 -15.86
C ALA A 20 -2.91 4.89 -15.87
N ALA A 21 -3.27 6.17 -15.71
CA ALA A 21 -2.30 7.25 -15.55
C ALA A 21 -1.48 7.09 -14.26
N LEU A 22 -2.10 6.79 -13.12
CA LEU A 22 -1.38 6.54 -11.87
C LEU A 22 -0.40 5.36 -12.04
N ARG A 23 -0.87 4.24 -12.59
CA ARG A 23 -0.02 3.07 -12.85
C ARG A 23 1.17 3.43 -13.74
N LYS A 24 0.95 4.23 -14.78
CA LYS A 24 2.03 4.70 -15.68
C LYS A 24 3.05 5.58 -14.95
N VAL A 25 2.62 6.44 -14.02
CA VAL A 25 3.52 7.26 -13.22
C VAL A 25 4.37 6.39 -12.29
N LEU A 26 3.75 5.44 -11.58
CA LEU A 26 4.45 4.55 -10.64
C LEU A 26 5.34 3.51 -11.35
N LEU A 27 5.04 3.15 -12.60
CA LEU A 27 5.93 2.34 -13.45
C LEU A 27 7.09 3.14 -14.06
N SER A 28 7.13 4.47 -13.89
CA SER A 28 8.18 5.27 -14.53
C SER A 28 9.57 4.98 -13.95
N ASN A 29 10.60 5.12 -14.78
CA ASN A 29 12.01 5.04 -14.36
C ASN A 29 12.47 6.27 -13.55
N SER A 30 11.60 7.26 -13.34
CA SER A 30 11.95 8.48 -12.62
C SER A 30 11.57 8.35 -11.15
N THR A 31 12.56 8.06 -10.31
CA THR A 31 12.41 8.08 -8.85
C THR A 31 11.74 9.37 -8.35
N LYS A 32 12.08 10.54 -8.91
CA LYS A 32 11.46 11.82 -8.54
C LYS A 32 9.96 11.82 -8.83
N ARG A 33 9.53 11.34 -10.00
CA ARG A 33 8.11 11.27 -10.37
C ARG A 33 7.35 10.29 -9.47
N ARG A 34 7.86 9.06 -9.31
CA ARG A 34 7.23 8.05 -8.45
C ARG A 34 7.05 8.52 -7.01
N SER A 35 8.12 9.02 -6.40
CA SER A 35 8.07 9.46 -5.00
C SER A 35 7.22 10.71 -4.80
N HIS A 36 7.14 11.60 -5.78
CA HIS A 36 6.24 12.75 -5.72
C HIS A 36 4.78 12.31 -5.77
N GLU A 37 4.43 11.40 -6.69
CA GLU A 37 3.07 10.85 -6.80
C GLU A 37 2.62 10.15 -5.51
N LEU A 38 3.46 9.28 -4.95
CA LEU A 38 3.19 8.59 -3.67
C LEU A 38 2.99 9.57 -2.50
N GLN A 39 3.75 10.65 -2.48
CA GLN A 39 3.62 11.70 -1.47
C GLN A 39 2.30 12.45 -1.61
N GLN A 40 1.87 12.78 -2.84
CA GLN A 40 0.58 13.43 -3.10
C GLN A 40 -0.59 12.54 -2.69
N LEU A 41 -0.56 11.27 -3.07
CA LEU A 41 -1.58 10.29 -2.66
C LEU A 41 -1.70 10.18 -1.13
N LYS A 42 -0.57 10.25 -0.42
CA LYS A 42 -0.57 10.24 1.05
C LYS A 42 -1.18 11.53 1.61
N GLU A 43 -0.85 12.68 1.03
CA GLU A 43 -1.40 13.97 1.47
C GLU A 43 -2.91 14.05 1.26
N GLU A 44 -3.43 13.55 0.13
CA GLU A 44 -4.87 13.42 -0.13
C GLU A 44 -5.53 12.52 0.90
N LEU A 45 -4.98 11.32 1.12
CA LEU A 45 -5.50 10.36 2.09
C LEU A 45 -5.59 10.94 3.51
N VAL A 46 -4.62 11.76 3.92
CA VAL A 46 -4.57 12.33 5.28
C VAL A 46 -5.44 13.59 5.42
N ASN A 47 -5.45 14.46 4.42
CA ASN A 47 -6.05 15.80 4.55
C ASN A 47 -7.50 15.86 4.08
N GLU A 48 -7.86 15.09 3.06
CA GLU A 48 -9.16 15.20 2.40
C GLU A 48 -10.14 14.13 2.91
N GLY A 49 -9.64 13.10 3.60
CA GLY A 49 -10.43 11.96 4.08
C GLY A 49 -10.93 11.05 2.95
N ASP A 50 -10.86 11.51 1.71
CA ASP A 50 -11.09 10.75 0.48
C ASP A 50 -9.93 10.98 -0.48
N SER A 51 -9.42 9.90 -1.07
CA SER A 51 -8.40 9.99 -2.10
C SER A 51 -9.07 10.00 -3.47
N ARG A 52 -8.45 10.64 -4.45
CA ARG A 52 -8.91 10.55 -5.85
C ARG A 52 -8.97 9.12 -6.40
N PHE A 53 -8.43 8.14 -5.67
CA PHE A 53 -8.52 6.72 -5.96
C PHE A 53 -9.03 5.96 -4.75
N GLN A 54 -9.74 4.85 -4.99
CA GLN A 54 -10.03 3.91 -3.91
C GLN A 54 -8.73 3.36 -3.33
N LEU A 55 -8.65 3.25 -2.01
CA LEU A 55 -7.45 2.76 -1.33
C LEU A 55 -6.99 1.39 -1.88
N SER A 56 -7.91 0.47 -2.11
CA SER A 56 -7.60 -0.86 -2.69
C SER A 56 -6.88 -0.75 -4.03
N GLN A 57 -7.29 0.17 -4.90
CA GLN A 57 -6.66 0.41 -6.21
C GLN A 57 -5.23 0.95 -6.05
N VAL A 58 -5.01 1.87 -5.11
CA VAL A 58 -3.68 2.43 -4.85
C VAL A 58 -2.76 1.38 -4.25
N LEU A 59 -3.23 0.63 -3.25
CA LEU A 59 -2.50 -0.50 -2.68
C LEU A 59 -2.15 -1.53 -3.75
N ASP A 60 -3.07 -1.78 -4.69
CA ASP A 60 -2.83 -2.72 -5.77
C ASP A 60 -1.71 -2.29 -6.71
N ILE A 61 -1.70 -1.00 -7.10
CA ILE A 61 -0.65 -0.45 -7.95
C ILE A 61 0.68 -0.36 -7.20
N ILE A 62 0.67 0.05 -5.93
CA ILE A 62 1.87 0.07 -5.08
C ILE A 62 2.49 -1.33 -5.03
N PHE A 63 1.67 -2.35 -4.81
CA PHE A 63 2.12 -3.74 -4.85
C PHE A 63 2.69 -4.08 -6.23
N ASP A 64 1.97 -3.86 -7.33
CA ASP A 64 2.44 -4.24 -8.66
C ASP A 64 3.73 -3.54 -9.09
N THR A 65 4.05 -2.41 -8.47
CA THR A 65 5.25 -1.61 -8.74
C THR A 65 6.35 -1.79 -7.69
N TYR A 66 6.14 -2.67 -6.68
CA TYR A 66 7.10 -2.92 -5.61
C TYR A 66 8.53 -3.29 -6.07
N PRO A 67 8.75 -4.03 -7.18
CA PRO A 67 10.10 -4.36 -7.64
C PRO A 67 10.89 -3.13 -8.10
N LEU A 68 10.20 -2.02 -8.39
CA LEU A 68 10.83 -0.78 -8.81
C LEU A 68 11.33 0.07 -7.63
N TYR A 69 10.97 -0.27 -6.39
CA TYR A 69 11.38 0.45 -5.19
C TYR A 69 12.78 0.03 -4.71
N VAL A 70 13.73 0.02 -5.66
CA VAL A 70 15.16 -0.22 -5.41
C VAL A 70 15.88 1.00 -4.83
N ASP A 71 15.30 2.19 -4.98
CA ASP A 71 15.84 3.42 -4.42
C ASP A 71 15.17 3.77 -3.07
N ALA A 72 15.94 4.37 -2.16
CA ALA A 72 15.47 4.69 -0.81
C ALA A 72 14.31 5.70 -0.79
N ARG A 73 14.22 6.59 -1.78
CA ARG A 73 13.22 7.65 -1.82
C ARG A 73 11.84 7.11 -2.19
N SER A 74 11.76 6.24 -3.20
CA SER A 74 10.53 5.56 -3.59
C SER A 74 10.06 4.62 -2.47
N ARG A 75 10.97 3.84 -1.85
CA ARG A 75 10.62 2.99 -0.70
C ARG A 75 10.01 3.79 0.45
N LYS A 76 10.69 4.86 0.87
CA LYS A 76 10.22 5.70 1.97
C LYS A 76 8.86 6.32 1.66
N ALA A 77 8.65 6.79 0.43
CA ALA A 77 7.36 7.35 0.03
C ALA A 77 6.23 6.31 0.06
N ALA A 78 6.49 5.09 -0.43
CA ALA A 78 5.53 3.99 -0.37
C ALA A 78 5.22 3.59 1.09
N GLU A 79 6.23 3.46 1.94
CA GLU A 79 6.06 3.15 3.36
C GLU A 79 5.25 4.23 4.10
N GLN A 80 5.48 5.50 3.79
CA GLN A 80 4.71 6.59 4.36
C GLN A 80 3.24 6.56 3.93
N TYR A 81 2.96 6.16 2.68
CA TYR A 81 1.60 5.93 2.22
C TYR A 81 0.95 4.75 2.96
N LEU A 82 1.65 3.61 3.06
CA LEU A 82 1.16 2.43 3.78
C LEU A 82 0.88 2.73 5.25
N ALA A 83 1.74 3.50 5.92
CA ALA A 83 1.54 3.91 7.30
C ALA A 83 0.31 4.83 7.46
N ALA A 84 0.08 5.74 6.51
CA ALA A 84 -1.12 6.58 6.52
C ALA A 84 -2.39 5.75 6.29
N ALA A 85 -2.36 4.80 5.35
CA ALA A 85 -3.46 3.87 5.11
C ALA A 85 -3.75 2.98 6.33
N GLY A 86 -2.71 2.54 7.05
CA GLY A 86 -2.82 1.73 8.26
C GLY A 86 -3.35 2.48 9.49
N ALA A 87 -3.49 3.81 9.43
CA ALA A 87 -3.91 4.61 10.58
C ALA A 87 -5.44 4.68 10.78
N SER A 88 -6.25 4.22 9.82
CA SER A 88 -7.72 4.22 9.91
C SER A 88 -8.30 2.80 9.88
N LEU A 89 -9.34 2.56 10.68
CA LEU A 89 -10.07 1.28 10.72
C LEU A 89 -11.01 1.08 9.53
N ASP A 90 -11.39 2.17 8.85
CA ASP A 90 -12.29 2.15 7.70
C ASP A 90 -11.71 1.37 6.51
N HIS A 91 -10.41 1.06 6.58
CA HIS A 91 -9.63 0.43 5.54
C HIS A 91 -9.28 -1.03 5.82
N LYS A 92 -9.83 -1.63 6.88
CA LYS A 92 -9.48 -2.97 7.35
C LYS A 92 -9.53 -4.03 6.24
N GLU A 93 -10.55 -4.02 5.39
CA GLU A 93 -10.72 -5.01 4.33
C GLU A 93 -9.62 -4.88 3.27
N ALA A 94 -9.39 -3.67 2.75
CA ALA A 94 -8.33 -3.40 1.78
C ALA A 94 -6.92 -3.73 2.34
N LEU A 95 -6.66 -3.42 3.61
CA LEU A 95 -5.40 -3.75 4.28
C LEU A 95 -5.23 -5.27 4.49
N SER A 96 -6.32 -5.99 4.78
CA SER A 96 -6.32 -7.45 4.91
C SER A 96 -6.03 -8.14 3.57
N ASP A 97 -6.62 -7.66 2.48
CA ASP A 97 -6.36 -8.17 1.14
C ASP A 97 -4.91 -7.90 0.72
N PHE A 98 -4.42 -6.69 0.98
CA PHE A 98 -3.03 -6.33 0.73
C PHE A 98 -2.03 -7.19 1.54
N ALA A 99 -2.31 -7.43 2.83
CA ALA A 99 -1.49 -8.34 3.65
C ALA A 99 -1.48 -9.77 3.09
N THR A 100 -2.61 -10.23 2.56
CA THR A 100 -2.73 -11.54 1.90
C THR A 100 -1.90 -11.59 0.61
N ARG A 101 -1.88 -10.52 -0.19
CA ARG A 101 -1.00 -10.42 -1.38
C ARG A 101 0.48 -10.44 -1.02
N ILE A 102 0.89 -9.71 0.02
CA ILE A 102 2.27 -9.76 0.55
C ILE A 102 2.63 -11.18 0.96
N GLN A 103 1.73 -11.88 1.65
CA GLN A 103 1.97 -13.27 2.06
C GLN A 103 2.21 -14.19 0.86
N TYR A 104 1.39 -14.10 -0.18
CA TYR A 104 1.56 -14.93 -1.37
C TYR A 104 2.89 -14.66 -2.09
N GLU A 105 3.35 -13.41 -2.10
CA GLU A 105 4.62 -13.04 -2.72
C GLU A 105 5.83 -13.44 -1.87
N ALA A 106 5.79 -13.21 -0.54
CA ALA A 106 6.87 -13.53 0.37
C ALA A 106 7.18 -15.04 0.41
N LYS A 107 6.17 -15.89 0.20
CA LYS A 107 6.32 -17.36 0.10
C LYS A 107 7.06 -17.83 -1.15
N LYS A 108 7.22 -16.98 -2.17
CA LYS A 108 7.90 -17.37 -3.40
C LYS A 108 9.41 -17.41 -3.17
N THR A 109 10.01 -18.56 -3.40
CA THR A 109 11.47 -18.74 -3.32
C THR A 109 12.24 -18.06 -4.46
N SER A 110 11.54 -17.54 -5.47
CA SER A 110 12.12 -16.95 -6.68
C SER A 110 12.21 -15.43 -6.67
N ILE A 111 11.80 -14.75 -5.59
CA ILE A 111 11.88 -13.29 -5.55
C ILE A 111 13.34 -12.82 -5.42
N ALA A 112 13.66 -11.72 -6.09
CA ALA A 112 14.99 -11.13 -5.98
C ALA A 112 15.25 -10.63 -4.55
N PRO A 113 16.51 -10.63 -4.05
CA PRO A 113 16.80 -10.14 -2.71
C PRO A 113 16.39 -8.69 -2.47
N GLY A 114 16.54 -7.82 -3.49
CA GLY A 114 16.07 -6.44 -3.42
C GLY A 114 14.55 -6.32 -3.26
N ASN A 115 13.79 -7.25 -3.87
CA ASN A 115 12.34 -7.33 -3.73
C ASN A 115 11.97 -7.84 -2.32
N ALA A 116 12.65 -8.89 -1.85
CA ALA A 116 12.48 -9.40 -0.49
C ALA A 116 12.74 -8.32 0.57
N PHE A 117 13.77 -7.48 0.38
CA PHE A 117 14.04 -6.34 1.25
C PHE A 117 12.86 -5.35 1.33
N VAL A 118 12.15 -5.09 0.23
CA VAL A 118 10.95 -4.24 0.24
C VAL A 118 9.83 -4.91 1.05
N LEU A 119 9.59 -6.21 0.85
CA LEU A 119 8.56 -6.96 1.59
C LEU A 119 8.84 -7.03 3.09
N VAL A 120 10.10 -7.16 3.51
CA VAL A 120 10.51 -7.07 4.92
C VAL A 120 10.10 -5.72 5.51
N ARG A 121 10.39 -4.62 4.80
CA ARG A 121 10.07 -3.27 5.28
C ARG A 121 8.56 -3.04 5.37
N TRP A 122 7.79 -3.49 4.38
CA TRP A 122 6.33 -3.36 4.39
C TRP A 122 5.69 -4.22 5.48
N SER A 123 6.13 -5.47 5.63
CA SER A 123 5.63 -6.35 6.70
C SER A 123 5.92 -5.74 8.07
N SER A 124 7.14 -5.23 8.29
CA SER A 124 7.53 -4.54 9.52
C SER A 124 6.69 -3.28 9.81
N GLN A 125 6.40 -2.47 8.79
CA GLN A 125 5.53 -1.30 8.93
C GLN A 125 4.10 -1.69 9.30
N MET A 126 3.51 -2.64 8.57
CA MET A 126 2.13 -3.09 8.83
C MET A 126 2.00 -3.80 10.19
N ILE A 127 3.04 -4.50 10.67
CA ILE A 127 3.07 -5.06 12.04
C ILE A 127 2.95 -3.94 13.08
N GLN A 128 3.69 -2.84 12.91
CA GLN A 128 3.63 -1.70 13.82
C GLN A 128 2.27 -1.00 13.81
N ASP A 129 1.64 -0.93 12.64
CA ASP A 129 0.32 -0.29 12.49
C ASP A 129 -0.78 -1.17 13.09
N THR A 130 -0.77 -2.47 12.79
CA THR A 130 -1.74 -3.44 13.34
C THR A 130 -1.58 -3.67 14.83
N GLY A 131 -0.36 -3.59 15.38
CA GLY A 131 -0.13 -3.75 16.82
C GLY A 131 -0.81 -2.69 17.69
N ARG A 132 -1.30 -1.60 17.09
CA ARG A 132 -2.04 -0.53 17.78
C ARG A 132 -3.53 -0.82 17.93
N GLU A 133 -4.08 -1.72 17.10
CA GLU A 133 -5.50 -2.08 17.11
C GLU A 133 -5.68 -3.60 17.19
N LYS A 134 -6.31 -4.07 18.26
CA LYS A 134 -6.50 -5.50 18.51
C LYS A 134 -7.28 -6.18 17.38
N LEU A 135 -8.32 -5.54 16.85
CA LEU A 135 -9.13 -6.12 15.76
C LEU A 135 -8.35 -6.30 14.45
N LEU A 136 -7.34 -5.48 14.20
CA LEU A 136 -6.46 -5.60 13.03
C LEU A 136 -5.38 -6.66 13.30
N TRP A 137 -4.77 -6.63 14.50
CA TRP A 137 -3.79 -7.61 14.93
C TRP A 137 -4.33 -9.04 14.87
N ASP A 138 -5.52 -9.28 15.43
CA ASP A 138 -6.15 -10.61 15.44
C ASP A 138 -6.47 -11.09 14.01
N ALA A 139 -6.76 -10.17 13.08
CA ALA A 139 -7.15 -10.51 11.72
C ALA A 139 -5.94 -10.89 10.84
N TYR A 140 -4.80 -10.24 10.99
CA TYR A 140 -3.66 -10.46 10.07
C TYR A 140 -2.26 -10.27 10.67
N GLY A 141 -2.10 -9.98 11.96
CA GLY A 141 -0.79 -9.85 12.62
C GLY A 141 0.08 -11.09 12.48
N ALA A 142 -0.47 -12.28 12.73
CA ALA A 142 0.25 -13.55 12.52
C ALA A 142 0.67 -13.77 11.06
N LYS A 143 -0.18 -13.37 10.10
CA LYS A 143 0.15 -13.46 8.66
C LYS A 143 1.34 -12.57 8.34
N LEU A 144 1.34 -11.31 8.80
CA LEU A 144 2.42 -10.36 8.57
C LEU A 144 3.75 -10.80 9.20
N MET A 145 3.71 -11.41 10.39
CA MET A 145 4.89 -12.01 11.01
C MET A 145 5.49 -13.11 10.14
N GLN A 146 4.66 -14.00 9.57
CA GLN A 146 5.14 -15.02 8.64
C GLN A 146 5.71 -14.38 7.36
N CYS A 147 5.06 -13.36 6.80
CA CYS A 147 5.58 -12.63 5.64
C CYS A 147 6.97 -12.05 5.92
N LEU A 148 7.15 -11.47 7.11
CA LEU A 148 8.43 -10.91 7.54
C LEU A 148 9.51 -11.99 7.59
N THR A 149 9.20 -13.15 8.17
CA THR A 149 10.11 -14.31 8.23
C THR A 149 10.48 -14.81 6.83
N ASP A 150 9.50 -15.11 5.98
CA ASP A 150 9.74 -15.68 4.64
C ASP A 150 10.57 -14.72 3.76
N ALA A 151 10.27 -13.43 3.83
CA ALA A 151 11.03 -12.41 3.10
C ALA A 151 12.45 -12.22 3.66
N LEU A 152 12.62 -12.31 4.98
CA LEU A 152 13.92 -12.21 5.62
C LEU A 152 14.80 -13.43 5.28
N ASP A 153 14.24 -14.64 5.28
CA ASP A 153 14.95 -15.86 4.88
C ASP A 153 15.46 -15.73 3.44
N THR A 154 14.62 -15.24 2.53
CA THR A 154 15.02 -15.00 1.13
C THR A 154 16.12 -13.94 1.03
N LEU A 155 16.02 -12.87 1.79
CA LEU A 155 17.02 -11.81 1.82
C LEU A 155 18.37 -12.31 2.38
N LEU A 156 18.36 -13.08 3.47
CA LEU A 156 19.56 -13.58 4.12
C LEU A 156 20.21 -14.76 3.39
N ALA A 157 19.42 -15.56 2.66
CA ALA A 157 19.93 -16.61 1.79
C ALA A 157 20.74 -16.05 0.60
N SER A 158 20.57 -14.75 0.28
CA SER A 158 21.37 -14.09 -0.73
C SER A 158 22.77 -13.77 -0.20
N GLY A 159 23.70 -14.71 -0.39
CA GLY A 159 25.12 -14.46 -0.16
C GLY A 159 25.68 -13.41 -1.14
N PRO A 160 26.86 -12.82 -0.85
CA PRO A 160 27.60 -12.05 -1.83
C PRO A 160 27.76 -12.88 -3.11
N LYS A 161 27.48 -12.29 -4.27
CA LYS A 161 27.86 -12.90 -5.54
C LYS A 161 29.39 -12.85 -5.59
N GLU A 162 30.03 -14.03 -5.64
CA GLU A 162 31.47 -14.15 -5.92
C GLU A 162 31.83 -13.51 -7.26
#